data_AF-A0A7W0ZSL9-F1
#
_entry.id   AF-A0A7W0ZSL9-F1
#
_cell.length_a   1.000
_cell.length_b   1.000
_cell.length_c   1.000
_cell.angle_alpha   90.00
_cell.angle_beta   90.00
_cell.angle_gamma   90.00
#
_symmetry.space_group_name_H-M   'P 1'
#
loop_
_entity.id
_entity.type
_entity.pdbx_description
1 polymer ?
#
loop_
_entity_poly.entity_id
_entity_poly.type
_entity_poly.pdbx_seq_one_letter_code
_entity_poly.pdbx_strand_id
1 'polypeptide(L)'
;MQIPEISRKVRRRTRRSRPRSKTIAMKRMTRAELRLGAEMYPPVLDIERPKTREDCKQEARPCPWVACKHHLYLDINPETGSIKINFPDLEPWEMKHTCALDVADAGALTLEEIGLITNLTRERIRQVEVRGLMKLKGLRELR
;
A
#
# COMPACT_ATOMS: atom_id res chain seq x y z
N MET A 1 -2.36 36.20 -1.09
CA MET A 1 -2.85 34.94 -1.68
C MET A 1 -1.84 33.85 -1.38
N GLN A 2 -2.15 32.94 -0.45
CA GLN A 2 -1.27 31.81 -0.14
C GLN A 2 -1.40 30.78 -1.27
N ILE A 3 -0.28 30.46 -1.92
CA ILE A 3 -0.23 29.46 -3.00
C ILE A 3 -0.30 28.09 -2.32
N PRO A 4 -1.24 27.20 -2.68
CA PRO A 4 -1.35 25.87 -2.08
C PRO A 4 -0.10 25.03 -2.37
N GLU A 5 0.36 24.24 -1.40
CA GLU A 5 1.61 23.43 -1.45
C GLU A 5 1.69 22.46 -2.65
N ILE A 6 0.56 22.16 -3.27
CA ILE A 6 0.40 21.32 -4.46
C ILE A 6 0.64 22.05 -5.79
N SER A 7 1.13 23.30 -5.76
CA SER A 7 1.39 24.07 -6.99
C SER A 7 2.48 23.43 -7.88
N ARG A 8 2.09 23.09 -9.11
CA ARG A 8 2.91 22.51 -10.20
C ARG A 8 4.19 23.30 -10.54
N LYS A 9 4.34 24.53 -10.02
CA LYS A 9 5.48 25.43 -10.30
C LYS A 9 6.73 25.12 -9.48
N VAL A 10 6.69 24.20 -8.52
CA VAL A 10 7.87 23.80 -7.73
C VAL A 10 8.32 22.40 -8.14
N ARG A 11 8.94 22.28 -9.33
CA ARG A 11 9.73 21.08 -9.65
C ARG A 11 11.02 21.10 -8.81
N ARG A 12 10.93 20.71 -7.55
CA ARG A 12 12.11 20.21 -6.84
C ARG A 12 12.40 18.82 -7.41
N ARG A 13 13.53 18.66 -8.10
CA ARG A 13 14.15 17.34 -8.27
C ARG A 13 14.55 16.86 -6.86
N THR A 14 13.59 16.35 -6.10
CA THR A 14 13.84 15.74 -4.81
C THR A 14 14.54 14.41 -5.09
N ARG A 15 15.81 14.30 -4.67
CA ARG A 15 16.35 13.00 -4.25
C ARG A 15 15.27 12.34 -3.39
N ARG A 16 14.99 11.04 -3.59
CA ARG A 16 14.01 10.30 -2.78
C ARG A 16 14.27 10.64 -1.31
N SER A 17 13.38 11.41 -0.68
CA SER A 17 13.55 11.77 0.73
C SER A 17 13.20 10.61 1.64
N ARG A 18 12.45 9.63 1.12
CA ARG A 18 11.98 8.45 1.85
C ARG A 18 12.82 7.21 1.53
N PRO A 19 13.05 6.35 2.53
CA PRO A 19 13.70 5.07 2.33
C PRO A 19 12.89 4.17 1.38
N ARG A 20 13.59 3.21 0.77
CA ARG A 20 12.95 2.20 -0.08
C ARG A 20 12.18 1.20 0.78
N SER A 21 11.13 0.63 0.21
CA SER A 21 10.39 -0.49 0.81
C SER A 21 11.32 -1.61 1.29
N LYS A 22 11.00 -2.21 2.44
CA LYS A 22 11.74 -3.32 3.04
C LYS A 22 10.95 -4.61 2.89
N THR A 23 11.60 -5.68 2.45
CA THR A 23 10.96 -7.01 2.33
C THR A 23 11.47 -7.95 3.41
N ILE A 24 10.54 -8.55 4.14
CA ILE A 24 10.76 -9.65 5.08
C ILE A 24 10.48 -10.96 4.34
N ALA A 25 11.51 -11.78 4.15
CA ALA A 25 11.40 -13.05 3.45
C ALA A 25 11.14 -14.18 4.44
N MET A 26 9.90 -14.67 4.53
CA MET A 26 9.53 -15.72 5.50
C MET A 26 10.37 -16.99 5.37
N LYS A 27 10.69 -17.41 4.14
CA LYS A 27 11.53 -18.60 3.88
C LYS A 27 12.97 -18.49 4.39
N ARG A 28 13.43 -17.29 4.76
CA ARG A 28 14.77 -17.08 5.33
C ARG A 28 14.79 -17.10 6.85
N MET A 29 13.63 -17.15 7.51
CA MET A 29 13.55 -17.26 8.95
C MET A 29 13.67 -18.72 9.37
N THR A 30 14.40 -18.94 10.46
CA THR A 30 14.49 -20.22 11.14
C THR A 30 13.17 -20.57 11.81
N ARG A 31 12.96 -21.86 12.07
CA ARG A 31 11.78 -22.32 12.82
C ARG A 31 11.73 -21.76 14.25
N ALA A 32 12.89 -21.48 14.85
CA ALA A 32 13.00 -20.86 16.17
C ALA A 32 12.53 -19.41 16.15
N GLU A 33 12.97 -18.61 15.18
CA GLU A 33 12.54 -17.21 15.00
C GLU A 33 11.04 -17.11 14.74
N LEU A 34 10.49 -18.00 13.91
CA LEU A 34 9.05 -18.07 13.65
C LEU A 34 8.25 -18.38 14.92
N ARG A 35 8.71 -19.34 15.73
CA ARG A 35 8.06 -19.71 16.99
C ARG A 35 8.09 -18.53 17.98
N LEU A 36 9.25 -17.91 18.15
CA LEU A 36 9.41 -16.74 19.01
C LEU A 36 8.49 -15.59 18.57
N GLY A 37 8.41 -15.32 17.27
CA GLY A 37 7.51 -14.30 16.74
C GLY A 37 6.04 -14.58 17.03
N ALA A 38 5.60 -15.83 16.88
CA ALA A 38 4.23 -16.25 17.19
C ALA A 38 3.91 -16.19 18.69
N GLU A 39 4.89 -16.44 19.55
CA GLU A 39 4.75 -16.34 21.01
C GLU A 39 4.71 -14.88 21.49
N MET A 40 5.55 -14.00 20.91
CA MET A 40 5.52 -12.57 21.23
C MET A 40 4.27 -11.86 20.68
N TYR A 41 3.77 -12.30 19.53
CA TYR A 41 2.61 -11.69 18.86
C TYR A 41 1.58 -12.77 18.50
N PRO A 42 0.85 -13.30 19.50
CA PRO A 42 -0.18 -14.30 19.25
C PRO A 42 -1.29 -13.73 18.36
N PRO A 43 -1.91 -14.56 17.51
CA PRO A 43 -3.00 -14.12 16.65
C PRO A 43 -4.17 -13.64 17.52
N VAL A 44 -4.66 -12.44 17.22
CA VAL A 44 -5.87 -11.93 17.87
C VAL A 44 -7.08 -12.54 17.17
N LEU A 45 -7.71 -13.51 17.84
CA LEU A 45 -8.83 -14.28 17.29
C LEU A 45 -10.20 -13.65 17.57
N ASP A 46 -10.31 -12.84 18.62
CA ASP A 46 -11.58 -12.31 19.13
C ASP A 46 -12.02 -11.00 18.47
N ILE A 47 -11.23 -10.51 17.50
CA ILE A 47 -11.54 -9.29 16.76
C ILE A 47 -12.06 -9.67 15.37
N GLU A 48 -13.35 -9.43 15.16
CA GLU A 48 -13.96 -9.59 13.83
C GLU A 48 -13.43 -8.53 12.86
N ARG A 49 -12.99 -8.99 11.69
CA ARG A 49 -12.55 -8.10 10.61
C ARG A 49 -13.72 -7.79 9.69
N PRO A 50 -13.82 -6.54 9.18
CA PRO A 50 -14.84 -6.21 8.17
C PRO A 50 -14.65 -7.07 6.93
N LYS A 51 -15.75 -7.59 6.40
CA LYS A 51 -15.75 -8.52 5.25
C LYS A 51 -16.02 -7.80 3.94
N THR A 52 -16.83 -6.74 4.01
CA THR A 52 -17.24 -5.96 2.85
C THR A 52 -16.65 -4.55 2.86
N ARG A 53 -16.75 -3.87 1.72
CA ARG A 53 -16.38 -2.45 1.62
C ARG A 53 -17.31 -1.57 2.45
N GLU A 54 -18.59 -1.91 2.53
CA GLU A 54 -19.57 -1.16 3.31
C GLU A 54 -19.21 -1.21 4.81
N ASP A 55 -18.85 -2.39 5.31
CA ASP A 55 -18.40 -2.58 6.69
C ASP A 55 -17.18 -1.69 7.01
N CYS A 56 -16.14 -1.70 6.16
CA CYS A 56 -14.89 -1.00 6.44
C CYS A 56 -14.85 0.48 6.03
N LYS A 57 -15.91 1.00 5.39
CA LYS A 57 -15.98 2.41 4.98
C LYS A 57 -16.29 3.34 6.15
N GLN A 58 -17.04 2.85 7.15
CA GLN A 58 -17.42 3.61 8.35
C GLN A 58 -16.40 3.49 9.50
N GLU A 59 -15.41 2.61 9.33
CA GLU A 59 -14.33 2.36 10.29
C GLU A 59 -13.32 3.50 10.40
N ALA A 60 -12.50 3.46 11.44
CA ALA A 60 -11.51 4.49 11.73
C ALA A 60 -10.48 4.68 10.58
N ARG A 61 -9.97 5.90 10.49
CA ARG A 61 -8.84 6.28 9.62
C ARG A 61 -7.78 7.00 10.47
N PRO A 62 -6.48 6.68 10.33
CA PRO A 62 -5.85 5.65 9.48
C PRO A 62 -6.37 4.22 9.74
N CYS A 63 -6.46 3.40 8.69
CA CYS A 63 -7.11 2.09 8.77
C CYS A 63 -6.31 1.11 9.65
N PRO A 64 -6.91 0.48 10.68
CA PRO A 64 -6.21 -0.46 11.56
C PRO A 64 -5.94 -1.81 10.88
N TRP A 65 -6.65 -2.14 9.80
CA TRP A 65 -6.62 -3.44 9.16
C TRP A 65 -5.43 -3.60 8.18
N VAL A 66 -4.20 -3.56 8.72
CA VAL A 66 -2.95 -3.60 7.93
C VAL A 66 -2.76 -4.86 7.08
N ALA A 67 -3.44 -5.96 7.43
CA ALA A 67 -3.43 -7.22 6.69
C ALA A 67 -4.39 -7.24 5.48
N CYS A 68 -5.22 -6.22 5.30
CA CYS A 68 -6.13 -6.13 4.16
C CYS A 68 -5.35 -6.00 2.84
N LYS A 69 -5.79 -6.69 1.78
CA LYS A 69 -5.17 -6.65 0.45
C LYS A 69 -5.14 -5.27 -0.21
N HIS A 70 -5.97 -4.33 0.27
CA HIS A 70 -6.03 -2.95 -0.24
C HIS A 70 -5.26 -1.97 0.65
N HIS A 71 -4.64 -2.44 1.73
CA HIS A 71 -3.90 -1.59 2.64
C HIS A 71 -2.56 -1.17 2.01
N LEU A 72 -2.21 0.11 2.11
CA LEU A 72 -1.03 0.66 1.43
C LEU A 72 0.28 0.42 2.19
N TYR A 73 0.21 0.00 3.45
CA TYR A 73 1.40 -0.25 4.29
C TYR A 73 2.14 -1.56 3.94
N LEU A 74 1.41 -2.65 3.71
CA LEU A 74 1.97 -3.99 3.52
C LEU A 74 1.49 -4.60 2.20
N ASP A 75 2.42 -5.19 1.45
CA ASP A 75 2.12 -6.10 0.35
C ASP A 75 2.56 -7.52 0.73
N ILE A 76 1.65 -8.50 0.68
CA ILE A 76 1.96 -9.90 0.98
C ILE A 76 2.01 -10.67 -0.34
N ASN A 77 3.09 -11.40 -0.57
CA ASN A 77 3.17 -12.33 -1.69
C ASN A 77 2.49 -13.66 -1.29
N PRO A 78 1.40 -14.08 -1.96
CA PRO A 78 0.65 -15.27 -1.56
C PRO A 78 1.40 -16.58 -1.82
N GLU A 79 2.32 -16.62 -2.78
CA GLU A 79 3.07 -17.84 -3.14
C GLU A 79 4.28 -18.06 -2.23
N THR A 80 5.00 -16.98 -1.92
CA THR A 80 6.26 -17.06 -1.15
C THR A 80 6.09 -16.69 0.32
N GLY A 81 4.98 -16.05 0.67
CA GLY A 81 4.72 -15.50 1.99
C GLY A 81 5.56 -14.27 2.33
N SER A 82 6.37 -13.74 1.41
CA SER A 82 7.19 -12.55 1.68
C SER A 82 6.31 -11.33 1.99
N ILE A 83 6.66 -10.58 3.01
CA ILE A 83 5.94 -9.35 3.41
C ILE A 83 6.79 -8.15 3.00
N LYS A 84 6.25 -7.27 2.17
CA LYS A 84 6.89 -6.01 1.76
C LYS A 84 6.24 -4.86 2.50
N ILE A 85 7.04 -4.17 3.31
CA ILE A 85 6.68 -2.93 4.01
C ILE A 85 6.96 -1.77 3.07
N ASN A 86 5.92 -1.07 2.64
CA ASN A 86 6.04 0.01 1.66
C ASN A 86 6.70 1.26 2.25
N PHE A 87 6.40 1.59 3.50
CA PHE A 87 6.91 2.76 4.21
C PHE A 87 7.61 2.33 5.50
N PRO A 88 8.87 1.88 5.45
CA PRO A 88 9.56 1.38 6.64
C PRO A 88 9.95 2.48 7.64
N ASP A 89 9.79 3.75 7.26
CA ASP A 89 9.99 4.93 8.08
C ASP A 89 8.73 5.44 8.78
N LEU A 90 7.57 4.84 8.51
CA LEU A 90 6.29 5.27 9.06
C LEU A 90 5.55 4.09 9.67
N GLU A 91 4.90 4.33 10.79
CA GLU A 91 3.90 3.42 11.32
C GLU A 91 2.54 3.61 10.62
N PRO A 92 1.63 2.62 10.65
CA PRO A 92 0.34 2.69 9.97
C PRO A 92 -0.50 3.92 10.33
N TRP A 93 -0.43 4.38 11.59
CA TRP A 93 -1.15 5.56 12.09
C TRP A 93 -0.50 6.89 11.70
N GLU A 94 0.72 6.89 11.17
CA GLU A 94 1.40 8.08 10.66
C GLU A 94 1.14 8.28 9.15
N MET A 95 0.54 7.29 8.49
CA MET A 95 0.26 7.34 7.06
C MET A 95 -0.96 8.22 6.75
N LYS A 96 -0.76 9.20 5.86
CA LYS A 96 -1.85 10.05 5.34
C LYS A 96 -2.93 9.26 4.59
N HIS A 97 -2.52 8.23 3.85
CA HIS A 97 -3.41 7.37 3.07
C HIS A 97 -3.08 5.92 3.38
N THR A 98 -4.05 5.17 3.90
CA THR A 98 -3.87 3.75 4.26
C THR A 98 -4.60 2.78 3.34
N CYS A 99 -5.56 3.24 2.52
CA CYS A 99 -6.40 2.37 1.70
C CYS A 99 -6.38 2.79 0.23
N ALA A 100 -6.08 1.84 -0.67
CA ALA A 100 -6.12 2.07 -2.11
C ALA A 100 -7.53 2.37 -2.63
N LEU A 101 -8.58 1.80 -2.01
CA LEU A 101 -9.96 2.06 -2.39
C LEU A 101 -10.41 3.48 -2.02
N ASP A 102 -10.03 3.98 -0.84
CA ASP A 102 -10.31 5.37 -0.45
C ASP A 102 -9.61 6.36 -1.41
N VAL A 103 -8.38 6.03 -1.82
CA VAL A 103 -7.63 6.84 -2.79
C VAL A 103 -8.30 6.83 -4.16
N ALA A 104 -8.85 5.69 -4.60
CA ALA A 104 -9.59 5.60 -5.85
C ALA A 104 -10.93 6.35 -5.81
N ASP A 105 -11.65 6.26 -4.70
CA ASP A 105 -12.93 6.96 -4.48
C ASP A 105 -12.75 8.50 -4.44
N ALA A 106 -11.57 8.99 -4.03
CA ALA A 106 -11.25 10.42 -3.98
C ALA A 106 -11.09 11.07 -5.37
N GLY A 107 -11.01 10.29 -6.44
CA GLY A 107 -10.97 10.76 -7.82
C GLY A 107 -9.60 10.63 -8.49
N ALA A 108 -9.43 11.33 -9.61
CA ALA A 108 -8.24 11.18 -10.45
C ALA A 108 -7.01 11.80 -9.80
N LEU A 109 -5.92 11.03 -9.75
CA LEU A 109 -4.61 11.44 -9.29
C LEU A 109 -3.58 11.32 -10.41
N THR A 110 -2.55 12.15 -10.35
CA THR A 110 -1.40 12.07 -11.24
C THR A 110 -0.51 10.87 -10.90
N LEU A 111 0.32 10.44 -11.86
CA LEU A 111 1.29 9.35 -11.66
C LEU A 111 2.29 9.67 -10.54
N GLU A 112 2.65 10.94 -10.40
CA GLU A 112 3.52 11.43 -9.33
C GLU A 112 2.85 11.31 -7.95
N GLU A 113 1.59 11.74 -7.83
CA GLU A 113 0.82 11.64 -6.58
C GLU A 113 0.63 10.19 -6.16
N ILE A 114 0.25 9.31 -7.08
CA ILE A 114 0.13 7.86 -6.81
C ILE A 114 1.48 7.28 -6.40
N GLY A 115 2.57 7.70 -7.03
CA GLY A 115 3.92 7.27 -6.68
C GLY A 115 4.29 7.65 -5.24
N LEU A 116 3.93 8.85 -4.79
CA LEU A 116 4.12 9.29 -3.40
C LEU A 116 3.28 8.46 -2.41
N ILE A 117 2.03 8.15 -2.76
CA ILE A 117 1.09 7.37 -1.93
C ILE A 117 1.49 5.90 -1.81
N THR A 118 2.20 5.34 -2.78
CA THR A 118 2.56 3.91 -2.84
C THR A 118 4.07 3.65 -2.67
N ASN A 119 4.86 4.67 -2.41
CA ASN A 119 6.33 4.64 -2.39
C ASN A 119 6.98 4.06 -3.68
N LEU A 120 6.37 4.34 -4.83
CA LEU A 120 6.84 3.91 -6.14
C LEU A 120 7.34 5.09 -6.95
N THR A 121 8.24 4.84 -7.90
CA THR A 121 8.64 5.88 -8.85
C THR A 121 7.48 6.15 -9.81
N ARG A 122 7.39 7.38 -10.31
CA ARG A 122 6.46 7.75 -11.38
C ARG A 122 6.50 6.77 -12.55
N GLU A 123 7.70 6.41 -13.01
CA GLU A 123 7.87 5.47 -14.11
C GLU A 123 7.35 4.07 -13.77
N ARG A 124 7.50 3.62 -12.52
CA ARG A 124 6.92 2.35 -12.09
C ARG A 124 5.40 2.38 -12.10
N ILE A 125 4.77 3.48 -11.67
CA ILE A 125 3.31 3.64 -11.77
C ILE A 125 2.86 3.61 -13.22
N ARG A 126 3.53 4.36 -14.11
CA ARG A 126 3.25 4.33 -15.55
C ARG A 126 3.29 2.91 -16.13
N GLN A 127 4.29 2.12 -15.76
CA GLN A 127 4.40 0.71 -16.21
C GLN A 127 3.23 -0.15 -15.71
N VAL A 128 2.82 0.03 -14.45
CA VAL A 128 1.68 -0.69 -13.88
C VAL A 128 0.38 -0.29 -14.59
N GLU A 129 0.18 1.00 -14.85
CA GLU A 129 -0.97 1.52 -15.57
C GLU A 129 -1.05 0.95 -17.00
N VAL A 130 0.02 1.02 -17.78
CA VAL A 130 0.07 0.47 -19.14
C VAL A 130 -0.26 -1.03 -19.15
N ARG A 131 0.32 -1.79 -18.21
CA ARG A 131 0.03 -3.23 -18.07
C ARG A 131 -1.43 -3.48 -17.68
N GLY A 132 -1.99 -2.65 -16.80
CA GLY A 132 -3.39 -2.71 -16.42
C GLY A 132 -4.33 -2.46 -17.61
N LEU A 133 -4.06 -1.42 -18.39
CA LEU A 133 -4.81 -1.08 -19.60
C LEU A 133 -4.76 -2.20 -20.64
N MET A 134 -3.60 -2.85 -20.83
CA MET A 134 -3.48 -4.00 -21.73
C MET A 134 -4.35 -5.17 -21.29
N LYS A 135 -4.38 -5.50 -20.00
CA LYS A 135 -5.24 -6.57 -19.47
C LYS A 135 -6.73 -6.27 -19.66
N LEU A 136 -7.13 -5.01 -19.44
CA LEU A 136 -8.52 -4.57 -19.63
C LEU A 136 -8.95 -4.65 -21.11
N LYS A 137 -8.05 -4.31 -22.04
CA LYS A 137 -8.31 -4.47 -23.48
C LYS A 137 -8.50 -5.95 -23.86
N GLY A 138 -7.58 -6.82 -23.44
CA GLY A 138 -7.71 -8.25 -23.71
C GLY A 138 -8.99 -8.88 -23.13
N LEU A 139 -9.44 -8.42 -21.95
CA LEU A 139 -10.72 -8.84 -21.38
C LEU A 139 -11.94 -8.35 -22.17
N ARG A 140 -11.85 -7.19 -22.83
CA ARG A 140 -12.94 -6.69 -23.71
C ARG A 140 -13.00 -7.44 -25.03
N GLU A 141 -11.89 -7.94 -25.54
CA GLU A 141 -11.83 -8.69 -26.80
C GLU A 141 -12.30 -10.15 -26.65
N LEU A 142 -12.28 -10.67 -25.41
CA LEU A 142 -12.78 -12.02 -25.07
C LEU A 142 -14.29 -12.06 -24.77
N ARG A 143 -14.98 -10.93 -24.82
CA ARG A 143 -16.38 -10.77 -24.41
C ARG A 143 -17.25 -10.37 -25.57
#